data_AF-A0AAW8L301-F1
#
_entry.id   AF-A0AAW8L301-F1
#
_cell.length_a   1.000
_cell.length_b   1.000
_cell.length_c   1.000
_cell.angle_alpha   90.00
_cell.angle_beta   90.00
_cell.angle_gamma   90.00
#
_symmetry.space_group_name_H-M   'P 1'
#
loop_
_entity.id
_entity.type
_entity.pdbx_description
1 polymer ?
#
loop_
_entity_poly.entity_id
_entity_poly.type
_entity_poly.pdbx_seq_one_letter_code
_entity_poly.pdbx_strand_id
1 'polypeptide(L)'
;SETVKPFIVSQMNVAKAIQYRYRADWLSSPESNWKPQDLAEVRLKISSLNTELLKSIADELKRNHNKAPHSCSYMWPVQHPQLKDDDKKALCVALKKIKLRE
;
A
#
# COMPACT_ATOMS: atom_id res chain seq x y z
N SER A 1 10.96 1.74 -14.26
CA SER A 1 10.89 2.26 -12.87
C SER A 1 9.94 3.46 -12.77
N GLU A 2 9.95 4.41 -13.72
CA GLU A 2 9.13 5.63 -13.64
C GLU A 2 7.62 5.40 -13.48
N THR A 3 7.07 4.38 -14.13
CA THR A 3 5.65 4.00 -14.03
C THR A 3 5.25 3.45 -12.66
N VAL A 4 6.21 2.93 -11.88
CA VAL A 4 6.00 2.35 -10.55
C VAL A 4 5.98 3.42 -9.45
N LYS A 5 6.70 4.53 -9.66
CA LYS A 5 6.88 5.58 -8.67
C LYS A 5 5.56 6.15 -8.12
N PRO A 6 4.53 6.44 -8.94
CA PRO A 6 3.24 6.91 -8.43
C PRO A 6 2.56 5.92 -7.48
N PHE A 7 2.71 4.62 -7.73
CA PHE A 7 2.15 3.59 -6.86
C PHE A 7 2.86 3.54 -5.51
N ILE A 8 4.19 3.63 -5.49
CA ILE A 8 4.97 3.71 -4.24
C ILE A 8 4.59 4.96 -3.43
N VAL A 9 4.49 6.12 -4.06
CA VAL A 9 4.07 7.36 -3.39
C VAL A 9 2.65 7.24 -2.84
N SER A 10 1.73 6.60 -3.58
CA SER A 10 0.37 6.34 -3.10
C SER A 10 0.37 5.44 -1.86
N GLN A 11 1.19 4.37 -1.84
CA GLN A 11 1.35 3.51 -0.66
C GLN A 11 1.87 4.30 0.54
N MET A 12 2.88 5.15 0.35
CA MET A 12 3.41 6.01 1.42
C MET A 12 2.36 7.00 1.95
N ASN A 13 1.54 7.58 1.07
CA ASN A 13 0.49 8.53 1.48
C ASN A 13 -0.61 7.83 2.29
N VAL A 14 -1.06 6.66 1.85
CA VAL A 14 -2.05 5.85 2.60
C VAL A 14 -1.49 5.40 3.95
N ALA A 15 -0.23 4.96 3.99
CA ALA A 15 0.43 4.59 5.25
C ALA A 15 0.50 5.77 6.24
N LYS A 16 0.79 6.98 5.76
CA LYS A 16 0.74 8.20 6.58
C LYS A 16 -0.67 8.53 7.05
N ALA A 17 -1.68 8.39 6.18
CA ALA A 17 -3.07 8.66 6.54
C ALA A 17 -3.53 7.73 7.68
N ILE A 18 -3.19 6.44 7.61
CA ILE A 18 -3.43 5.47 8.69
C ILE A 18 -2.76 5.92 9.99
N GLN A 19 -1.47 6.28 9.93
CA GLN A 19 -0.71 6.74 11.10
C GLN A 19 -1.32 8.02 11.70
N TYR A 20 -1.76 8.97 10.88
CA TYR A 20 -2.39 10.19 11.36
C TYR A 20 -3.72 9.94 12.07
N ARG A 21 -4.52 8.97 11.59
CA ARG A 21 -5.79 8.62 12.24
C ARG A 21 -5.56 7.96 13.60
N TYR A 22 -4.59 7.05 13.72
CA TYR A 22 -4.18 6.54 15.04
C TYR A 22 -3.72 7.65 15.98
N ARG A 23 -2.89 8.58 15.48
CA ARG A 23 -2.45 9.74 16.28
C ARG A 23 -3.62 10.59 16.74
N ALA A 24 -4.66 10.77 15.91
CA ALA A 24 -5.85 11.52 16.28
C ALA A 24 -6.67 10.80 17.36
N ASP A 25 -6.91 9.49 17.20
CA ASP A 25 -7.67 8.70 18.16
C ASP A 25 -6.99 8.66 19.53
N TRP A 26 -5.66 8.52 19.55
CA TRP A 26 -4.89 8.48 20.79
C TRP A 26 -4.86 9.81 21.56
N LEU A 27 -5.30 10.93 20.97
CA LEU A 27 -5.46 12.19 21.72
C LEU A 27 -6.59 12.10 22.76
N SER A 28 -7.65 11.36 22.47
CA SER A 28 -8.81 11.18 23.37
C SER A 28 -8.93 9.78 23.95
N SER A 29 -8.29 8.78 23.33
CA SER A 29 -8.37 7.37 23.71
C SER A 29 -7.00 6.72 23.56
N PRO A 30 -6.04 7.03 24.45
CA PRO A 30 -4.69 6.49 24.36
C PRO A 30 -4.69 4.98 24.56
N GLU A 31 -3.92 4.26 23.74
CA GLU A 31 -3.67 2.82 23.93
C GLU A 31 -2.55 2.62 24.95
N SER A 32 -2.91 2.37 26.21
CA SER A 32 -1.95 2.24 27.32
C SER A 32 -1.14 0.94 27.31
N ASN A 33 -1.67 -0.12 26.70
CA ASN A 33 -1.04 -1.46 26.71
C ASN A 33 -0.41 -1.83 25.36
N TRP A 34 -0.47 -0.95 24.36
CA TRP A 34 0.16 -1.19 23.08
C TRP A 34 1.63 -0.80 23.12
N LYS A 35 2.51 -1.73 22.74
CA LYS A 35 3.93 -1.47 22.57
C LYS A 35 4.30 -1.61 21.09
N PRO A 36 4.87 -0.57 20.45
CA PRO A 36 5.34 -0.70 19.09
C PRO A 36 6.44 -1.75 18.98
N GLN A 37 6.44 -2.49 17.88
CA GLN A 37 7.60 -3.29 17.48
C GLN A 37 8.78 -2.36 17.18
N ASP A 38 10.00 -2.92 17.23
CA ASP A 38 11.19 -2.17 16.85
C ASP A 38 11.09 -1.63 15.41
N LEU A 39 11.49 -0.37 15.23
CA LEU A 39 11.32 0.32 13.96
C LEU A 39 12.21 -0.29 12.86
N ALA A 40 13.41 -0.77 13.20
CA ALA A 40 14.29 -1.39 12.21
C ALA A 40 13.69 -2.72 11.74
N GLU A 41 13.15 -3.53 12.64
CA GLU A 41 12.44 -4.77 12.29
C GLU A 41 11.22 -4.52 11.40
N VAL A 42 10.38 -3.53 11.76
CA VAL A 42 9.19 -3.16 10.97
C VAL A 42 9.60 -2.68 9.57
N ARG A 43 10.66 -1.87 9.46
CA ARG A 43 11.17 -1.38 8.16
C ARG A 43 11.65 -2.54 7.28
N LEU A 44 12.34 -3.53 7.85
CA LEU A 44 12.76 -4.73 7.11
C LEU A 44 11.55 -5.49 6.56
N LYS A 45 10.53 -5.73 7.39
CA LYS A 45 9.28 -6.40 6.96
C LYS A 45 8.59 -5.64 5.83
N ILE A 46 8.42 -4.32 5.97
CA ILE A 46 7.81 -3.47 4.93
C ILE A 46 8.60 -3.53 3.63
N SER A 47 9.93 -3.49 3.71
CA SER A 47 10.80 -3.56 2.53
C SER A 47 10.68 -4.91 1.80
N SER A 48 10.64 -6.03 2.56
CA SER A 48 10.43 -7.36 2.00
C SER A 48 9.08 -7.46 1.28
N LEU A 49 8.01 -7.04 1.96
CA LEU A 49 6.65 -7.07 1.40
C LEU A 49 6.55 -6.20 0.13
N ASN A 50 7.17 -5.02 0.13
CA ASN A 50 7.17 -4.17 -1.05
C ASN A 50 7.94 -4.82 -2.22
N THR A 51 9.04 -5.52 -1.94
CA THR A 51 9.80 -6.25 -2.97
C THR A 51 8.99 -7.40 -3.56
N GLU A 52 8.33 -8.20 -2.72
CA GLU A 52 7.45 -9.30 -3.13
C GLU A 52 6.23 -8.80 -3.93
N LEU A 53 5.64 -7.69 -3.49
CA LEU A 53 4.53 -7.04 -4.19
C LEU A 53 4.94 -6.58 -5.59
N LEU A 54 6.08 -5.89 -5.71
CA LEU A 54 6.58 -5.43 -7.01
C LEU A 54 6.92 -6.59 -7.95
N LYS A 55 7.48 -7.68 -7.42
CA LYS A 55 7.70 -8.91 -8.19
C LYS A 55 6.39 -9.52 -8.69
N SER A 56 5.39 -9.63 -7.82
CA SER A 56 4.07 -10.16 -8.15
C SER A 56 3.36 -9.31 -9.22
N ILE A 57 3.44 -7.98 -9.11
CA ILE A 57 2.92 -7.06 -10.12
C ILE A 57 3.62 -7.26 -11.46
N ALA A 58 4.96 -7.38 -11.46
CA ALA A 58 5.71 -7.59 -12.70
C ALA A 58 5.34 -8.92 -13.37
N ASP A 59 5.19 -9.99 -12.60
CA ASP A 59 4.80 -11.30 -13.12
C ASP A 59 3.37 -11.29 -13.68
N GLU A 60 2.44 -10.59 -13.02
CA GLU A 60 1.07 -10.43 -13.53
C GLU A 60 1.02 -9.61 -14.83
N LEU A 61 1.80 -8.53 -14.90
CA LEU A 61 1.92 -7.73 -16.13
C LEU A 61 2.50 -8.55 -17.28
N LYS A 62 3.51 -9.40 -17.02
CA LYS A 62 4.06 -10.30 -18.06
C LYS A 62 3.01 -11.27 -18.57
N ARG A 63 2.22 -11.87 -17.68
CA ARG A 63 1.14 -12.80 -18.05
C ARG A 63 0.01 -12.11 -18.82
N ASN A 64 -0.27 -10.85 -18.51
CA ASN A 64 -1.39 -10.11 -19.08
C ASN A 64 -0.99 -9.12 -20.18
N HIS A 65 0.05 -9.42 -20.97
CA HIS A 65 0.52 -8.60 -22.09
C HIS A 65 0.74 -7.12 -21.71
N ASN A 66 1.40 -6.90 -20.58
CA ASN A 66 1.70 -5.60 -20.00
C ASN A 66 0.47 -4.73 -19.66
N LYS A 67 -0.70 -5.36 -19.43
CA LYS A 67 -1.93 -4.68 -19.02
C LYS A 67 -2.17 -4.83 -17.52
N ALA A 68 -2.25 -3.70 -16.83
CA ALA A 68 -2.64 -3.68 -15.43
C ALA A 68 -4.11 -4.12 -15.23
N PRO A 69 -4.51 -4.55 -14.02
CA PRO A 69 -5.89 -4.93 -13.73
C PRO A 69 -6.92 -3.85 -14.10
N HIS A 70 -8.04 -4.25 -14.70
CA HIS A 70 -9.07 -3.30 -15.14
C HIS A 70 -9.92 -2.76 -13.97
N SER A 71 -10.27 -3.62 -13.02
CA SER A 71 -11.10 -3.30 -11.85
C SER A 71 -10.26 -3.04 -10.59
N CYS A 72 -10.87 -2.41 -9.58
CA CYS A 72 -10.29 -2.23 -8.25
C CYS A 72 -10.66 -3.34 -7.26
N SER A 73 -11.30 -4.42 -7.71
CA SER A 73 -11.82 -5.48 -6.83
C SER A 73 -10.74 -6.20 -6.03
N TYR A 74 -9.49 -6.20 -6.51
CA TYR A 74 -8.34 -6.72 -5.77
C TYR A 74 -8.06 -5.97 -4.46
N MET A 75 -8.62 -4.76 -4.27
CA MET A 75 -8.52 -4.03 -3.00
C MET A 75 -9.58 -4.44 -1.98
N TRP A 76 -10.62 -5.19 -2.38
CA TRP A 76 -11.69 -5.61 -1.45
C TRP A 76 -11.18 -6.45 -0.27
N PRO A 77 -10.21 -7.38 -0.45
CA PRO A 77 -9.65 -8.13 0.67
C PRO A 77 -8.78 -7.28 1.61
N VAL A 78 -8.30 -6.12 1.16
CA VAL A 78 -7.44 -5.25 1.96
C VAL A 78 -8.30 -4.49 2.96
N GLN A 79 -8.27 -4.92 4.21
CA GLN A 79 -9.05 -4.35 5.30
C GLN A 79 -8.14 -3.98 6.46
N HIS A 80 -8.39 -2.81 7.05
CA HIS A 80 -7.68 -2.33 8.23
C HIS A 80 -8.56 -1.26 8.91
N PRO A 81 -8.65 -1.19 10.25
CA PRO A 81 -9.55 -0.27 10.95
C PRO A 81 -9.43 1.20 10.52
N GLN A 82 -8.19 1.64 10.29
CA GLN A 82 -7.87 3.01 9.88
C GLN A 82 -7.73 3.22 8.36
N LEU A 83 -8.04 2.22 7.54
CA LEU A 83 -8.02 2.33 6.08
C LEU A 83 -9.41 2.72 5.57
N LYS A 84 -9.50 3.79 4.78
CA LYS A 84 -10.76 4.28 4.20
C LYS A 84 -10.88 3.92 2.73
N ASP A 85 -12.09 3.97 2.18
CA ASP A 85 -12.32 3.60 0.77
C ASP A 85 -11.60 4.52 -0.21
N ASP A 86 -11.45 5.79 0.10
CA ASP A 86 -10.66 6.73 -0.71
C ASP A 86 -9.17 6.37 -0.75
N ASP A 87 -8.63 5.82 0.35
CA ASP A 87 -7.25 5.30 0.36
C ASP A 87 -7.11 4.11 -0.60
N LYS A 88 -8.09 3.19 -0.59
CA LYS A 88 -8.13 2.03 -1.49
C LYS A 88 -8.27 2.47 -2.95
N LYS A 89 -9.10 3.48 -3.22
CA LYS A 89 -9.29 4.06 -4.54
C LYS A 89 -8.01 4.72 -5.06
N ALA A 90 -7.29 5.46 -4.23
CA ALA A 90 -6.02 6.09 -4.58
C ALA A 90 -4.96 5.04 -4.98
N LEU A 91 -4.81 3.98 -4.17
CA LEU A 91 -3.94 2.84 -4.50
C LEU A 91 -4.36 2.21 -5.82
N CYS A 92 -5.66 2.05 -6.05
CA CYS A 92 -6.13 1.41 -7.26
C CYS A 92 -5.80 2.20 -8.52
N VAL A 93 -6.10 3.50 -8.51
CA VAL A 93 -5.81 4.40 -9.63
C VAL A 93 -4.31 4.43 -9.92
N ALA A 94 -3.47 4.36 -8.90
CA ALA A 94 -2.02 4.34 -9.08
C ALA A 94 -1.52 3.00 -9.66
N LEU A 95 -2.03 1.85 -9.19
CA LEU A 95 -1.63 0.53 -9.71
C LEU A 95 -1.97 0.37 -11.20
N LYS A 96 -3.13 0.88 -11.63
CA LYS A 96 -3.58 0.84 -13.03
C LYS A 96 -2.64 1.54 -14.02
N LYS A 97 -1.74 2.39 -13.51
CA LYS A 97 -0.76 3.14 -14.32
C LYS A 97 0.57 2.41 -14.47
N ILE A 98 0.80 1.31 -13.74
CA ILE A 98 2.05 0.57 -13.81
C ILE A 98 2.11 -0.21 -15.13
N LYS A 99 3.27 -0.12 -15.78
CA LYS A 99 3.64 -0.88 -16.97
C LYS A 99 5.11 -1.29 -16.86
N LEU A 100 5.44 -2.47 -17.40
CA LEU A 100 6.81 -2.87 -17.68
C LEU A 100 7.42 -1.91 -18.72
N ARG A 101 8.74 -1.71 -18.63
CA ARG A 101 9.47 -1.00 -19.70
C ARG A 101 9.46 -1.88 -20.95
N GLU A 102 9.24 -1.24 -22.08
CA GLU A 102 9.47 -1.81 -23.42
C GLU A 102 10.97 -1.98 -23.67
#